data_AF-A0A609XKX0-F1
#
_entry.id   AF-A0A609XKX0-F1
#
_cell.length_a   1.000
_cell.length_b   1.000
_cell.length_c   1.000
_cell.angle_alpha   90.00
_cell.angle_beta   90.00
_cell.angle_gamma   90.00
#
_symmetry.space_group_name_H-M   'P 1'
#
loop_
_entity.id
_entity.type
_entity.pdbx_description
1 polymer ?
#
loop_
_entity_poly.entity_id
_entity_poly.type
_entity_poly.pdbx_seq_one_letter_code
_entity_poly.pdbx_strand_id
1 'polypeptide(L)' 'MADLRKAARGLMCTVRIPGHCNHNPETSVLAHYRLAGTCGTATKPNDMQAAIACS' A
#
# COMPACT_ATOMS: atom_id res chain seq x y z
N MET A 1 -0.89 -16.04 -9.75
CA MET A 1 -1.02 -15.13 -8.59
C MET A 1 -1.52 -13.80 -9.11
N ALA A 2 -2.56 -13.21 -8.52
CA ALA A 2 -3.05 -11.89 -8.95
C ALA A 2 -2.01 -10.80 -8.65
N ASP A 3 -1.90 -9.79 -9.53
CA ASP A 3 -1.00 -8.65 -9.34
C ASP A 3 -1.62 -7.65 -8.36
N LEU A 4 -1.33 -7.81 -7.07
CA LEU A 4 -1.92 -7.02 -5.98
C LEU A 4 -1.66 -5.51 -6.14
N ARG A 5 -0.55 -5.13 -6.77
CA ARG A 5 -0.22 -3.72 -7.03
C ARG A 5 -1.22 -3.08 -7.99
N LYS A 6 -1.61 -3.82 -9.02
CA LYS A 6 -2.64 -3.36 -9.97
C LYS A 6 -4.02 -3.42 -9.34
N ALA A 7 -4.29 -4.45 -8.53
CA ALA A 7 -5.57 -4.61 -7.85
C ALA A 7 -5.85 -3.50 -6.82
N ALA A 8 -4.81 -2.88 -6.24
CA ALA A 8 -4.98 -1.78 -5.29
C ALA A 8 -5.46 -0.46 -5.92
N ARG A 9 -5.28 -0.28 -7.24
CA ARG A 9 -5.65 0.96 -7.93
C ARG A 9 -7.18 1.09 -7.99
N GLY A 10 -7.72 2.23 -7.55
CA GLY A 10 -9.16 2.47 -7.53
C GLY A 10 -9.89 1.86 -6.34
N LEU A 11 -9.19 1.23 -5.39
CA LEU A 11 -9.76 0.78 -4.13
C LEU A 11 -9.69 1.88 -3.07
N MET A 12 -10.55 1.80 -2.05
CA MET A 12 -10.49 2.75 -0.93
C MET A 12 -9.25 2.52 -0.06
N CYS A 13 -8.68 3.61 0.45
CA CYS A 13 -7.65 3.57 1.48
C CYS A 13 -8.13 2.77 2.70
N THR A 14 -7.34 1.78 3.10
CA THR A 14 -7.59 0.96 4.30
C THR A 14 -6.88 1.51 5.53
N VAL A 15 -5.87 2.36 5.36
CA VAL A 15 -5.11 2.96 6.47
C VAL A 15 -5.91 4.03 7.21
N ARG A 16 -6.64 4.88 6.49
CA ARG A 16 -7.62 5.86 7.02
C ARG A 16 -7.11 6.70 8.20
N ILE A 17 -5.91 7.25 8.07
CA ILE A 17 -5.32 8.15 9.09
C ILE A 17 -6.19 9.42 9.21
N PRO A 18 -6.71 9.75 10.41
CA PRO A 18 -7.49 10.97 10.63
C PRO A 18 -6.69 12.23 10.25
N GLY A 19 -7.31 13.17 9.54
CA GLY A 19 -6.68 14.43 9.12
C GLY A 19 -5.70 14.33 7.94
N HIS A 20 -5.27 13.12 7.55
CA HIS A 20 -4.35 12.91 6.42
C HIS A 20 -4.97 12.11 5.27
N CYS A 21 -5.93 11.23 5.56
CA CYS A 21 -6.60 10.44 4.53
C CYS A 21 -7.44 11.34 3.62
N ASN A 22 -7.11 11.36 2.33
CA ASN A 22 -7.80 12.17 1.33
C ASN A 22 -9.11 11.52 0.81
N HIS A 23 -9.36 10.25 1.17
CA HIS A 23 -10.55 9.46 0.76
C HIS A 23 -10.76 9.31 -0.76
N ASN A 24 -9.76 9.64 -1.58
CA ASN A 24 -9.83 9.53 -3.03
C ASN A 24 -9.26 8.17 -3.52
N PRO A 25 -10.11 7.24 -3.99
CA PRO A 25 -9.67 5.91 -4.43
C PRO A 25 -8.77 5.93 -5.68
N GLU A 26 -8.79 7.00 -6.48
CA GLU A 26 -7.93 7.13 -7.66
C GLU A 26 -6.45 7.29 -7.29
N THR A 27 -6.19 7.80 -6.09
CA THR A 27 -4.83 7.99 -5.55
C THR A 27 -4.31 6.78 -4.78
N SER A 28 -5.14 5.75 -4.61
CA SER A 28 -4.79 4.57 -3.83
C SER A 28 -3.78 3.69 -4.54
N VAL A 29 -2.75 3.28 -3.80
CA VAL A 29 -1.71 2.36 -4.24
C VAL A 29 -1.44 1.29 -3.18
N LEU A 30 -0.77 0.21 -3.57
CA LEU A 30 -0.28 -0.79 -2.63
C LEU A 30 1.00 -0.28 -1.95
N ALA A 31 0.89 0.17 -0.70
CA ALA A 31 1.99 0.70 0.10
C ALA A 31 2.59 -0.37 1.01
N HIS A 32 3.85 -0.75 0.76
CA HIS A 32 4.55 -1.78 1.54
C HIS A 32 4.97 -1.29 2.93
N TYR A 33 4.80 -2.14 3.93
CA TYR A 33 5.34 -1.88 5.26
C TYR A 33 6.86 -2.07 5.28
N ARG A 34 7.56 -1.17 5.95
CA ARG A 34 9.00 -1.27 6.20
C ARG A 34 9.26 -1.99 7.53
N LEU A 35 9.14 -3.32 7.52
CA LEU A 35 9.44 -4.15 8.70
C LEU A 35 10.88 -4.67 8.66
N ALA A 36 11.52 -4.75 9.83
CA ALA A 36 12.88 -5.27 9.95
C ALA A 36 12.97 -6.71 9.42
N GLY A 37 14.03 -7.00 8.65
CA GLY A 37 14.27 -8.33 8.09
C GLY A 37 13.51 -8.67 6.80
N THR A 38 12.52 -7.85 6.40
CA THR A 38 11.76 -8.07 5.15
C THR A 38 11.80 -6.89 4.18
N CYS A 39 12.47 -5.80 4.54
CA CYS A 39 12.67 -4.62 3.71
C CYS A 39 14.10 -4.08 3.86
N GLY A 40 14.60 -3.36 2.86
CA GLY A 40 15.92 -2.74 2.92
C GLY A 40 16.48 -2.38 1.55
N THR A 41 17.74 -1.95 1.53
CA THR A 41 18.47 -1.70 0.28
C THR A 41 18.49 -2.97 -0.56
N ALA A 42 18.12 -2.84 -1.83
CA ALA A 42 18.00 -3.95 -2.78
C ALA A 42 17.01 -5.07 -2.39
N THR A 43 16.18 -4.88 -1.35
CA THR A 43 15.21 -5.89 -0.90
C THR A 43 13.78 -5.34 -1.00
N LYS A 44 13.03 -5.82 -2.00
CA LYS A 44 11.62 -5.50 -2.16
C LYS A 44 10.78 -6.35 -1.18
N PRO A 45 9.95 -5.74 -0.32
CA PRO A 45 9.03 -6.47 0.54
C PRO A 45 8.00 -7.29 -0.25
N ASN A 46 7.50 -8.35 0.37
CA ASN A 46 6.43 -9.16 -0.20
C ASN A 46 5.16 -8.30 -0.39
N ASP A 47 4.42 -8.50 -1.47
CA ASP A 47 3.20 -7.74 -1.77
C ASP A 47 2.07 -8.02 -0.73
N MET A 48 2.14 -9.12 0.02
CA MET A 48 1.27 -9.39 1.18
C MET A 48 1.60 -8.52 2.41
N GLN A 49 2.80 -7.94 2.47
CA GLN A 49 3.24 -7.05 3.54
C GLN A 49 2.98 -5.58 3.12
N ALA A 50 1.73 -5.27 2.81
CA ALA A 50 1.33 -3.95 2.35
C ALA A 50 -0.12 -3.62 2.76
N ALA A 51 -0.48 -2.35 2.64
CA ALA A 51 -1.86 -1.87 2.74
C ALA A 51 -2.21 -0.99 1.54
N ILE A 52 -3.51 -0.82 1.31
CA ILE A 52 -4.00 0.12 0.31
C ILE A 52 -3.99 1.50 0.97
N ALA A 53 -3.16 2.40 0.47
CA ALA A 53 -3.00 3.75 1.00
C ALA A 53 -3.23 4.79 -0.09
N CYS A 54 -3.95 5.86 0.26
CA CYS A 54 -4.05 7.06 -0.57
C CYS A 54 -2.78 7.92 -0.45
N SER A 55 -2.57 8.81 -1.42
CA SER A 55 -1.44 9.77 -1.44
C SER A 55 -1.52 10.84 -0.37
#